data_AF-A0A2P6MG87-F1
#
_entry.id   AF-A0A2P6MG87-F1
#
_cell.length_a   1.000
_cell.length_b   1.000
_cell.length_c   1.000
_cell.angle_alpha   90.00
_cell.angle_beta   90.00
_cell.angle_gamma   90.00
#
_symmetry.space_group_name_H-M   'P 1'
#
loop_
_entity.id
_entity.type
_entity.pdbx_description
1 polymer ?
#
loop_
_entity_poly.entity_id
_entity_poly.type
_entity_poly.pdbx_seq_one_letter_code
_entity_poly.pdbx_strand_id
1 'polypeptide(L)'
;MKHNRLVVMMEIAMMTGLAVILDFVRVAQMPFGGSITLAAVPLILLAFRRGAGAGITAGVIFGIINWMIGGYVVHWAQMLLDYPVAFGVLGTAGFFAFKRSWTLKRKLTAVIAGTIVANLLRLASHFTAGVVWFRELAPDGMSPELYSFLYNIAYIGPIIVITILIMVLIVRTGERLFHPETS
;
A
#
# COMPACT_ATOMS: atom_id res chain seq x y z
N MET A 1 13.27 11.51 24.15
CA MET A 1 13.32 10.22 23.42
C MET A 1 12.07 9.33 23.58
N LYS A 2 11.57 9.05 24.80
CA LYS A 2 10.36 8.20 24.99
C LYS A 2 9.08 8.78 24.37
N HIS A 3 8.85 10.10 24.49
CA HIS A 3 7.66 10.77 23.94
C HIS A 3 7.55 10.63 22.41
N ASN A 4 8.67 10.77 21.67
CA ASN A 4 8.65 10.65 20.21
C ASN A 4 8.30 9.21 19.75
N ARG A 5 8.74 8.17 20.47
CA ARG A 5 8.36 6.78 20.17
C ARG A 5 6.87 6.54 20.34
N LEU A 6 6.28 7.06 21.42
CA LEU A 6 4.83 6.98 21.65
C LEU A 6 4.05 7.69 20.55
N VAL A 7 4.49 8.88 20.12
CA VAL A 7 3.84 9.61 19.02
C VAL A 7 3.90 8.81 17.71
N VAL A 8 5.04 8.20 17.37
CA VAL A 8 5.15 7.35 16.17
C VAL A 8 4.23 6.13 16.26
N MET A 9 4.13 5.48 17.42
CA MET A 9 3.21 4.35 17.63
C MET A 9 1.74 4.78 17.49
N MET A 10 1.37 5.95 18.02
CA MET A 10 0.02 6.51 17.84
C MET A 10 -0.26 6.82 16.37
N GLU A 11 0.69 7.40 15.63
CA GLU A 11 0.52 7.65 14.19
C GLU A 11 0.40 6.36 13.37
N ILE A 12 1.15 5.31 13.72
CA ILE A 12 0.99 3.97 13.12
C ILE A 12 -0.44 3.47 13.35
N ALA A 13 -0.91 3.48 14.60
CA ALA A 13 -2.25 2.99 14.94
C ALA A 13 -3.36 3.79 14.23
N MET A 14 -3.25 5.12 14.22
CA MET A 14 -4.22 6.00 13.56
C MET A 14 -4.25 5.79 12.04
N MET A 15 -3.08 5.71 11.39
CA MET A 15 -3.01 5.53 9.93
C MET A 15 -3.44 4.14 9.51
N THR A 16 -3.12 3.10 10.28
CA THR A 16 -3.65 1.76 10.05
C THR A 16 -5.16 1.72 10.25
N GLY A 17 -5.71 2.33 11.31
CA GLY A 17 -7.16 2.43 11.51
C GLY A 17 -7.87 3.17 10.38
N LEU A 18 -7.29 4.28 9.91
CA LEU A 18 -7.79 5.00 8.75
C LEU A 18 -7.73 4.14 7.47
N ALA A 19 -6.67 3.36 7.27
CA ALA A 19 -6.56 2.42 6.16
C ALA A 19 -7.69 1.40 6.20
N VAL A 20 -8.02 0.84 7.37
CA VAL A 20 -9.13 -0.10 7.57
C VAL A 20 -10.46 0.54 7.20
N ILE A 21 -10.74 1.76 7.69
CA ILE A 21 -11.97 2.48 7.36
C ILE A 21 -12.08 2.72 5.85
N LEU A 22 -10.99 3.15 5.23
CA LEU A 22 -10.94 3.42 3.78
C LEU A 22 -10.99 2.14 2.93
N ASP A 23 -10.70 0.98 3.51
CA ASP A 23 -10.82 -0.32 2.84
C ASP A 23 -12.28 -0.79 2.72
N PHE A 24 -13.14 -0.36 3.64
CA PHE A 24 -14.58 -0.60 3.53
C PHE A 24 -15.24 0.24 2.42
N VAL A 25 -14.62 1.35 2.02
CA VAL A 25 -15.08 2.17 0.89
C VAL A 25 -14.55 1.58 -0.42
N ARG A 26 -15.21 0.50 -0.87
CA ARG A 26 -14.83 -0.23 -2.09
C ARG A 26 -15.50 0.39 -3.32
N VAL A 27 -14.68 0.85 -4.26
CA VAL A 27 -15.16 1.34 -5.57
C VAL A 27 -15.54 0.16 -6.48
N ALA A 28 -14.74 -0.91 -6.43
CA ALA A 28 -15.01 -2.16 -7.13
C ALA A 28 -14.38 -3.33 -6.36
N GLN A 29 -14.95 -4.52 -6.49
CA GLN A 29 -14.44 -5.74 -5.89
C GLN A 29 -14.30 -6.83 -6.96
N MET A 30 -13.10 -7.41 -7.03
CA MET A 30 -12.72 -8.47 -7.94
C MET A 30 -12.85 -9.86 -7.27
N PRO A 31 -12.94 -10.94 -8.06
CA PRO A 31 -13.27 -12.28 -7.56
C PRO A 31 -12.42 -12.95 -6.47
N PHE A 32 -11.19 -12.61 -6.12
CA PHE A 32 -10.39 -13.42 -5.17
C PHE A 32 -9.66 -12.50 -4.19
N GLY A 33 -10.42 -11.60 -3.56
CA GLY A 33 -9.90 -10.63 -2.58
C GLY A 33 -9.35 -9.34 -3.19
N GLY A 34 -9.22 -9.24 -4.51
CA GLY A 34 -8.84 -8.00 -5.18
C GLY A 34 -9.92 -6.93 -5.01
N SER A 35 -9.56 -5.69 -4.67
CA SER A 35 -10.53 -4.59 -4.55
C SER A 35 -9.87 -3.26 -4.82
N ILE A 36 -10.63 -2.30 -5.35
CA ILE A 36 -10.19 -0.92 -5.58
C ILE A 36 -10.65 -0.09 -4.38
N THR A 37 -9.71 0.22 -3.48
CA THR A 37 -9.96 0.95 -2.22
C THR A 37 -8.95 2.09 -2.03
N LEU A 38 -9.19 2.92 -1.01
CA LEU A 38 -8.29 4.03 -0.65
C LEU A 38 -7.31 3.67 0.48
N ALA A 39 -7.25 2.41 0.90
CA ALA A 39 -6.44 1.96 2.04
C ALA A 39 -4.94 2.23 1.89
N ALA A 40 -4.41 2.25 0.66
CA ALA A 40 -3.00 2.51 0.40
C ALA A 40 -2.56 3.95 0.74
N VAL A 41 -3.48 4.91 0.68
CA VAL A 41 -3.19 6.34 0.90
C VAL A 41 -2.60 6.60 2.30
N PRO A 42 -3.27 6.26 3.42
CA PRO A 42 -2.74 6.51 4.75
C PRO A 42 -1.45 5.72 5.05
N LEU A 43 -1.29 4.52 4.51
CA LEU A 43 -0.08 3.70 4.70
C LEU A 43 1.14 4.34 4.02
N ILE A 44 0.98 4.78 2.77
CA ILE A 44 2.03 5.46 2.02
C ILE A 44 2.31 6.85 2.63
N LEU A 45 1.28 7.59 3.04
CA LEU A 45 1.45 8.87 3.73
C LEU A 45 2.29 8.71 5.00
N LEU A 46 2.00 7.71 5.83
CA LEU A 46 2.80 7.42 7.01
C LEU A 46 4.24 7.07 6.64
N ALA A 47 4.45 6.29 5.59
CA ALA A 47 5.78 5.93 5.12
C ALA A 47 6.60 7.17 4.72
N PHE A 48 6.02 8.13 4.00
CA PHE A 48 6.71 9.40 3.70
C PHE A 48 6.93 10.26 4.96
N ARG A 49 6.00 10.23 5.92
CA ARG A 49 6.05 11.05 7.15
C ARG A 49 7.07 10.56 8.18
N ARG A 50 7.14 9.24 8.40
CA ARG A 50 7.91 8.60 9.48
C ARG A 50 8.97 7.63 8.98
N GLY A 51 9.14 7.51 7.67
CA GLY A 51 10.09 6.62 7.02
C GLY A 51 9.57 5.19 6.84
N ALA A 52 10.38 4.37 6.17
CA ALA A 52 9.97 3.04 5.75
C ALA A 52 9.60 2.11 6.91
N GLY A 53 10.31 2.16 8.04
CA GLY A 53 10.04 1.28 9.18
C GLY A 53 8.61 1.45 9.75
N ALA A 54 8.15 2.70 9.90
CA ALA A 54 6.79 2.99 10.38
C ALA A 54 5.75 2.58 9.33
N GLY A 55 5.99 2.88 8.06
CA GLY A 55 5.11 2.48 6.95
C GLY A 55 4.97 0.96 6.82
N ILE A 56 6.08 0.22 6.91
CA ILE A 56 6.10 -1.25 6.84
C ILE A 56 5.31 -1.83 8.01
N THR A 57 5.54 -1.31 9.22
CA THR A 57 4.82 -1.76 10.43
C THR A 57 3.32 -1.55 10.27
N ALA A 58 2.90 -0.35 9.85
CA ALA A 58 1.48 -0.06 9.63
C ALA A 58 0.86 -0.92 8.52
N GLY A 59 1.60 -1.16 7.44
CA GLY A 59 1.18 -2.01 6.34
C GLY A 59 1.03 -3.48 6.75
N VAL A 60 1.95 -4.01 7.54
CA VAL A 60 1.86 -5.39 8.09
C VAL A 60 0.63 -5.52 9.00
N ILE A 61 0.43 -4.57 9.92
CA ILE A 61 -0.74 -4.59 10.82
C ILE A 61 -2.04 -4.50 9.99
N PHE A 62 -2.09 -3.59 9.00
CA PHE A 62 -3.22 -3.49 8.10
C PHE A 62 -3.47 -4.81 7.35
N GLY A 63 -2.43 -5.44 6.81
CA GLY A 63 -2.55 -6.72 6.10
C GLY A 63 -3.15 -7.82 7.00
N ILE A 64 -2.70 -7.93 8.25
CA ILE A 64 -3.27 -8.87 9.22
C ILE A 64 -4.75 -8.58 9.45
N ILE A 65 -5.12 -7.32 9.67
CA ILE A 65 -6.53 -6.94 9.88
C ILE A 65 -7.38 -7.21 8.64
N ASN A 66 -6.88 -6.87 7.44
CA ASN A 66 -7.56 -7.09 6.17
C ASN A 66 -7.81 -8.59 5.92
N TRP A 67 -6.82 -9.43 6.22
CA TRP A 67 -6.99 -10.88 6.22
C TRP A 67 -8.10 -11.34 7.17
N MET A 68 -8.12 -10.85 8.41
CA MET A 68 -9.12 -11.24 9.42
C MET A 68 -10.55 -10.82 9.06
N ILE A 69 -10.74 -9.70 8.38
CA ILE A 69 -12.08 -9.16 8.07
C ILE A 69 -12.72 -9.89 6.88
N GLY A 70 -11.94 -10.29 5.88
CA GLY A 70 -12.50 -10.87 4.67
C GLY A 70 -11.46 -11.42 3.70
N GLY A 71 -10.30 -11.84 4.20
CA GLY A 71 -9.26 -12.43 3.37
C GLY A 71 -9.69 -13.78 2.80
N TYR A 72 -9.40 -13.98 1.52
CA TYR A 72 -9.42 -15.27 0.85
C TYR A 72 -8.07 -15.97 1.01
N VAL A 73 -8.06 -17.15 1.65
CA VAL A 73 -6.85 -17.94 1.92
C VAL A 73 -7.00 -19.35 1.42
N VAL A 74 -6.04 -19.76 0.59
CA VAL A 74 -5.93 -21.14 0.08
C VAL A 74 -4.67 -21.84 0.57
N HIS A 75 -3.67 -21.08 1.04
CA HIS A 75 -2.44 -21.61 1.59
C HIS A 75 -1.80 -20.60 2.55
N TRP A 76 -1.10 -21.07 3.59
CA TRP A 76 -0.50 -20.19 4.61
C TRP A 76 0.55 -19.24 4.02
N ALA A 77 1.36 -19.70 3.06
CA ALA A 77 2.37 -18.86 2.40
C ALA A 77 1.72 -17.83 1.45
N GLN A 78 0.61 -18.19 0.80
CA GLN A 78 -0.20 -17.26 0.01
C GLN A 78 -0.77 -16.17 0.91
N MET A 79 -1.31 -16.54 2.07
CA MET A 79 -1.81 -15.58 3.05
C MET A 79 -0.73 -14.57 3.47
N LEU A 80 0.50 -15.02 3.74
CA LEU A 80 1.58 -14.08 4.05
C LEU A 80 1.86 -13.12 2.89
N LEU A 81 1.90 -13.63 1.66
CA LEU A 81 2.18 -12.85 0.46
C LEU A 81 1.06 -11.86 0.10
N ASP A 82 -0.20 -12.26 0.18
CA ASP A 82 -1.34 -11.43 -0.23
C ASP A 82 -1.78 -10.44 0.83
N TYR A 83 -1.40 -10.64 2.10
CA TYR A 83 -1.81 -9.79 3.20
C TYR A 83 -0.60 -9.10 3.86
N PRO A 84 0.04 -9.59 4.95
CA PRO A 84 1.14 -8.88 5.61
C PRO A 84 2.23 -8.35 4.69
N VAL A 85 2.70 -9.17 3.73
CA VAL A 85 3.79 -8.77 2.82
C VAL A 85 3.30 -7.75 1.79
N ALA A 86 2.21 -8.03 1.08
CA ALA A 86 1.63 -7.13 0.08
C ALA A 86 1.36 -5.72 0.62
N PHE A 87 0.83 -5.61 1.85
CA PHE A 87 0.58 -4.31 2.46
C PHE A 87 1.81 -3.74 3.17
N GLY A 88 2.68 -4.57 3.73
CA GLY A 88 3.95 -4.15 4.34
C GLY A 88 4.89 -3.47 3.33
N VAL A 89 4.99 -3.99 2.10
CA VAL A 89 5.86 -3.40 1.07
C VAL A 89 5.41 -2.01 0.61
N LEU A 90 4.16 -1.61 0.88
CA LEU A 90 3.72 -0.21 0.66
C LEU A 90 4.54 0.78 1.49
N GLY A 91 5.07 0.34 2.64
CA GLY A 91 5.95 1.13 3.48
C GLY A 91 7.28 1.51 2.84
N THR A 92 7.72 0.82 1.78
CA THR A 92 8.98 1.15 1.08
C THR A 92 8.93 2.50 0.37
N ALA A 93 7.74 3.08 0.17
CA ALA A 93 7.57 4.46 -0.28
C ALA A 93 8.33 5.47 0.62
N GLY A 94 8.53 5.13 1.90
CA GLY A 94 9.29 5.95 2.84
C GLY A 94 10.78 6.11 2.49
N PHE A 95 11.35 5.26 1.64
CA PHE A 95 12.70 5.48 1.10
C PHE A 95 12.79 6.70 0.16
N PHE A 96 11.64 7.16 -0.33
CA PHE A 96 11.51 8.36 -1.15
C PHE A 96 11.10 9.59 -0.33
N ALA A 97 11.13 9.50 1.01
CA ALA A 97 10.86 10.65 1.88
C ALA A 97 11.71 11.86 1.49
N PHE A 98 11.06 13.01 1.32
CA PHE A 98 11.70 14.23 0.85
C PHE A 98 11.90 15.23 2.01
N LYS A 99 12.77 16.22 1.80
CA LYS A 99 12.99 17.29 2.78
C LYS A 99 12.05 18.46 2.52
N ARG A 100 11.69 19.19 3.58
CA ARG A 100 10.85 20.40 3.50
C ARG A 100 11.44 21.47 2.56
N SER A 101 12.77 21.56 2.49
CA SER A 101 13.49 22.50 1.62
C SER A 101 13.49 22.13 0.13
N TRP A 102 12.98 20.96 -0.27
CA TRP A 102 12.92 20.57 -1.67
C TRP A 102 11.91 21.42 -2.46
N THR A 103 12.22 21.68 -3.73
CA THR A 103 11.28 22.34 -4.64
C THR A 103 10.04 21.48 -4.84
N LEU A 104 8.89 22.12 -5.14
CA LEU A 104 7.64 21.40 -5.39
C LEU A 104 7.80 20.30 -6.44
N LYS A 105 8.51 20.58 -7.55
CA LYS A 105 8.79 19.59 -8.59
C LYS A 105 9.48 18.34 -8.03
N ARG A 106 10.53 18.50 -7.20
CA ARG A 106 11.26 17.37 -6.60
C ARG A 106 10.39 16.59 -5.61
N LYS A 107 9.56 17.27 -4.82
CA LYS A 107 8.60 16.63 -3.90
C LYS A 107 7.58 15.77 -4.65
N LEU A 108 7.00 16.31 -5.73
CA LEU A 108 6.05 15.59 -6.58
C LEU A 108 6.71 14.37 -7.23
N THR A 109 7.92 14.52 -7.79
CA THR A 109 8.66 13.39 -8.36
C THR A 109 8.92 12.29 -7.32
N ALA A 110 9.31 12.67 -6.09
CA ALA A 110 9.55 11.71 -5.03
C ALA A 110 8.29 10.94 -4.61
N VAL A 111 7.17 11.64 -4.46
CA VAL A 111 5.87 11.04 -4.14
C VAL A 111 5.40 10.08 -5.23
N ILE A 112 5.49 10.49 -6.49
CA ILE A 112 5.10 9.65 -7.64
C ILE A 112 5.99 8.41 -7.69
N ALA A 113 7.31 8.57 -7.65
CA ALA A 113 8.26 7.46 -7.72
C ALA A 113 8.08 6.48 -6.55
N GLY A 114 7.99 6.97 -5.32
CA GLY A 114 7.81 6.12 -4.14
C GLY A 114 6.49 5.37 -4.15
N THR A 115 5.40 6.02 -4.59
CA THR A 115 4.09 5.37 -4.72
C THR A 115 4.10 4.26 -5.78
N ILE A 116 4.72 4.51 -6.94
CA ILE A 116 4.85 3.50 -8.00
C ILE A 116 5.68 2.32 -7.53
N VAL A 117 6.90 2.56 -7.01
CA VAL A 117 7.81 1.49 -6.56
C VAL A 117 7.15 0.61 -5.50
N ALA A 118 6.51 1.22 -4.51
CA ALA A 118 5.86 0.49 -3.42
C ALA A 118 4.70 -0.40 -3.92
N ASN A 119 3.90 0.09 -4.88
CA ASN A 119 2.81 -0.69 -5.46
C ASN A 119 3.28 -1.73 -6.49
N LEU A 120 4.42 -1.52 -7.16
CA LEU A 120 5.03 -2.55 -8.01
C LEU A 120 5.52 -3.73 -7.17
N LEU A 121 6.07 -3.48 -5.98
CA LEU A 121 6.41 -4.54 -5.03
C LEU A 121 5.16 -5.27 -4.53
N ARG A 122 4.07 -4.53 -4.25
CA ARG A 122 2.77 -5.13 -3.91
C ARG A 122 2.25 -6.02 -5.05
N LEU A 123 2.30 -5.51 -6.29
CA LEU A 123 1.92 -6.26 -7.48
C LEU A 123 2.77 -7.52 -7.64
N ALA A 124 4.08 -7.45 -7.42
CA ALA A 124 4.96 -8.63 -7.48
C ALA A 124 4.56 -9.70 -6.43
N SER A 125 4.15 -9.28 -5.23
CA SER A 125 3.66 -10.19 -4.18
C SER A 125 2.40 -10.94 -4.64
N HIS A 126 1.37 -10.20 -5.06
CA HIS A 126 0.12 -10.80 -5.54
C HIS A 126 0.27 -11.56 -6.84
N PHE A 127 1.15 -11.11 -7.73
CA PHE A 127 1.48 -11.81 -8.97
C PHE A 127 2.06 -13.20 -8.66
N THR A 128 3.02 -13.26 -7.73
CA THR A 128 3.63 -14.52 -7.28
C THR A 128 2.58 -15.43 -6.66
N ALA A 129 1.72 -14.88 -5.80
CA ALA A 129 0.62 -15.65 -5.21
C ALA A 129 -0.34 -16.21 -6.29
N GLY A 130 -0.69 -15.38 -7.28
CA GLY A 130 -1.53 -15.77 -8.41
C GLY A 130 -0.94 -16.90 -9.26
N VAL A 131 0.35 -16.82 -9.58
CA VAL A 131 1.04 -17.86 -10.38
C VAL A 131 1.15 -19.18 -9.65
N VAL A 132 1.38 -19.16 -8.33
CA VAL A 132 1.60 -20.39 -7.56
C VAL A 132 0.29 -21.06 -7.14
N TRP A 133 -0.69 -20.29 -6.63
CA TRP A 133 -1.90 -20.86 -6.02
C TRP A 133 -3.19 -20.66 -6.82
N PHE A 134 -3.22 -19.73 -7.78
CA PHE A 134 -4.42 -19.45 -8.59
C PHE A 134 -4.26 -19.82 -10.06
N ARG A 135 -3.24 -20.62 -10.39
CA ARG A 135 -2.94 -21.04 -11.76
C ARG A 135 -4.07 -21.78 -12.46
N GLU A 136 -4.87 -22.52 -11.70
CA GLU A 136 -6.01 -23.30 -12.22
C GLU A 136 -7.18 -22.41 -12.66
N LEU A 137 -7.16 -21.13 -12.30
CA LEU A 137 -8.16 -20.14 -12.73
C LEU A 137 -7.82 -19.51 -14.10
N ALA A 138 -6.64 -19.80 -14.66
CA ALA A 138 -6.26 -19.30 -15.97
C ALA A 138 -7.16 -19.93 -17.05
N PRO A 139 -7.80 -19.14 -17.93
CA PRO A 139 -8.61 -19.66 -19.02
C PRO A 139 -7.81 -20.51 -20.01
N ASP A 140 -8.49 -21.41 -20.73
CA ASP A 140 -7.89 -22.21 -21.79
C ASP A 140 -7.15 -21.32 -22.81
N GLY A 141 -5.88 -21.64 -23.04
CA GLY A 141 -5.02 -20.87 -23.94
C GLY A 141 -4.33 -19.65 -23.32
N MET A 142 -4.54 -19.35 -22.04
CA MET A 142 -3.84 -18.29 -21.31
C MET A 142 -2.82 -18.87 -20.30
N SER A 143 -1.59 -18.34 -20.29
CA SER A 143 -0.60 -18.77 -19.30
C SER A 143 -0.96 -18.27 -17.89
N PRO A 144 -0.67 -19.02 -16.81
CA PRO A 144 -0.90 -18.59 -15.44
C PRO A 144 -0.25 -17.24 -15.09
N GLU A 145 0.91 -16.95 -15.65
CA GLU A 145 1.63 -15.68 -15.48
C GLU A 145 0.84 -14.53 -16.09
N LEU A 146 0.40 -14.67 -17.34
CA LEU A 146 -0.39 -13.63 -18.01
C LEU A 146 -1.71 -13.40 -17.27
N TYR A 147 -2.40 -14.48 -16.87
CA TYR A 147 -3.63 -14.40 -16.09
C TYR A 147 -3.42 -13.66 -14.77
N SER A 148 -2.42 -14.08 -13.99
CA SER A 148 -2.08 -13.46 -12.70
C SER A 148 -1.72 -11.98 -12.85
N PHE A 149 -0.92 -11.62 -13.86
CA PHE A 149 -0.56 -10.23 -14.12
C PHE A 149 -1.79 -9.38 -14.45
N LEU A 150 -2.62 -9.84 -15.39
CA LEU A 150 -3.81 -9.11 -15.84
C LEU A 150 -4.85 -8.96 -14.71
N TYR A 151 -5.10 -10.03 -13.96
CA TYR A 151 -6.00 -9.99 -12.82
C TYR A 151 -5.54 -8.97 -11.75
N ASN A 152 -4.25 -9.02 -11.38
CA ASN A 152 -3.74 -8.14 -10.32
C ASN A 152 -3.58 -6.69 -10.76
N ILE A 153 -3.11 -6.43 -11.98
CA ILE A 153 -2.98 -5.06 -12.48
C ILE A 153 -4.34 -4.37 -12.68
N ALA A 154 -5.41 -5.14 -12.94
CA ALA A 154 -6.75 -4.59 -13.14
C ALA A 154 -7.28 -3.81 -11.93
N TYR A 155 -6.94 -4.21 -10.70
CA TYR A 155 -7.31 -3.45 -9.50
C TYR A 155 -6.15 -2.62 -8.93
N ILE A 156 -4.90 -3.09 -9.02
CA ILE A 156 -3.73 -2.35 -8.51
C ILE A 156 -3.43 -1.11 -9.35
N GLY A 157 -3.57 -1.19 -10.68
CA GLY A 157 -3.34 -0.07 -11.60
C GLY A 157 -4.18 1.17 -11.26
N PRO A 158 -5.52 1.05 -11.17
CA PRO A 158 -6.38 2.14 -10.71
C PRO A 158 -6.00 2.66 -9.31
N ILE A 159 -5.66 1.77 -8.36
CA ILE A 159 -5.21 2.19 -7.03
C ILE A 159 -3.95 3.05 -7.10
N ILE A 160 -2.97 2.68 -7.94
CA ILE A 160 -1.74 3.48 -8.13
C ILE A 160 -2.11 4.88 -8.59
N VAL A 161 -2.96 5.00 -9.61
CA VAL A 161 -3.38 6.30 -10.16
C VAL A 161 -4.07 7.13 -9.09
N ILE A 162 -5.08 6.56 -8.41
CA ILE A 162 -5.84 7.26 -7.37
C ILE A 162 -4.93 7.69 -6.21
N THR A 163 -4.04 6.79 -5.76
CA THR A 163 -3.12 7.08 -4.66
C THR A 163 -2.14 8.19 -5.05
N ILE A 164 -1.59 8.17 -6.27
CA ILE A 164 -0.73 9.26 -6.77
C ILE A 164 -1.50 10.58 -6.78
N LEU A 165 -2.72 10.62 -7.32
CA LEU A 165 -3.52 11.84 -7.39
C LEU A 165 -3.76 12.44 -6.00
N ILE A 166 -4.15 11.60 -5.03
CA ILE A 166 -4.38 12.03 -3.65
C ILE A 166 -3.08 12.50 -3.00
N MET A 167 -1.99 11.75 -3.15
CA MET A 167 -0.71 12.13 -2.56
C MET A 167 -0.15 13.43 -3.16
N VAL A 168 -0.30 13.64 -4.48
CA VAL A 168 0.04 14.90 -5.17
C VAL A 168 -0.80 16.07 -4.63
N LEU A 169 -2.10 15.85 -4.40
CA LEU A 169 -2.96 16.86 -3.79
C LEU A 169 -2.49 17.21 -2.39
N ILE A 170 -2.18 16.21 -1.55
CA ILE A 170 -1.66 16.41 -0.19
C ILE A 170 -0.34 17.19 -0.21
N VAL A 171 0.57 16.92 -1.16
CA VAL A 171 1.81 17.71 -1.28
C VAL A 171 1.50 19.19 -1.53
N ARG A 172 0.48 19.50 -2.34
CA ARG A 172 0.13 20.88 -2.71
C ARG A 172 -0.65 21.61 -1.62
N THR A 173 -1.54 20.92 -0.89
CA THR A 173 -2.48 21.56 0.05
C THR A 173 -2.13 21.35 1.52
N GLY A 174 -1.33 20.32 1.83
CA GLY A 174 -1.12 19.83 3.18
C GLY A 174 0.30 19.33 3.44
N GLU A 175 1.32 20.01 2.91
CA GLU A 175 2.73 19.58 3.03
C GLU A 175 3.15 19.24 4.47
N ARG A 176 2.60 19.94 5.47
CA ARG A 176 2.82 19.66 6.90
C ARG A 176 2.53 18.21 7.32
N LEU A 177 1.68 17.49 6.58
CA LEU A 177 1.38 16.10 6.87
C LEU A 177 2.58 15.18 6.63
N PHE A 178 3.52 15.57 5.77
CA PHE A 178 4.76 14.83 5.50
C PHE A 178 5.88 15.11 6.51
N HIS A 179 5.76 16.17 7.31
CA HIS A 179 6.82 16.61 8.21
C HIS A 179 6.28 16.74 9.64
N PRO A 180 6.62 15.82 10.56
CA PRO A 180 6.23 15.96 11.95
C PRO A 180 6.88 17.19 12.58
N GLU A 181 6.14 17.93 13.41
CA GLU A 181 6.60 19.19 14.00
C GLU A 181 7.72 19.02 15.05
N THR A 182 7.99 17.78 15.48
CA THR A 182 8.88 17.44 16.60
C THR A 182 10.18 16.72 16.19
N SER A 183 10.58 16.79 14.91
CA SER A 183 11.84 16.21 14.42
C SER A 183 13.03 17.15 14.54
#